data_AF-A0AAW4YF16-F1
#
_entry.id   AF-A0AAW4YF16-F1
#
_cell.length_a   1.000
_cell.length_b   1.000
_cell.length_c   1.000
_cell.angle_alpha   90.00
_cell.angle_beta   90.00
_cell.angle_gamma   90.00
#
_symmetry.space_group_name_H-M   'P 1'
#
loop_
_entity.id
_entity.type
_entity.pdbx_description
1 polymer ?
#
loop_
_entity_poly.entity_id
_entity_poly.type
_entity_poly.pdbx_seq_one_letter_code
_entity_poly.pdbx_strand_id
1 'polypeptide(L)'
;MVEINDRKLPVGIQSFEKIRKDGYLYVDKTDIIWQLANRNKTYNYLIRPRRFGKSVLVDTLEAYFMGKKELFEGLKIMQMETEWVKRPVIRLDMSRAGAEPETLRSYLDITFDRLEKEYGITPKPTAKLADRFDAIIVGAYEQTGQQVAILIDEYDSPLQHSWKTPYHEACTAVYREVFAILKADDKYEKFVFITGITKFTQISLFSVLNNLSNISFEPEYAAICGITKEEVLRDFKPEINKLAEYEDWTFNEAVAKLTAYYDGYHFSRRNMVDVFNPFSLINALADSDLKNYWASSGATSLLPKFVDDMEIRLKDFDHSALLSTIIETSDVTGGGAELFLYQSGYLTIKGYINGTYLLGIPNFEVRQALNEIVLPTLAMRKNNDLQSTQAFLNVHLSLGNLPEAMKCLKALIADVPYSNKKLASMDMEERYRLIMSTIFNAIGCRVEVEKMIATGRIDMVVENTNFIYVLELKLSNNGGVDAATEQMKAKQYAEPFKADKRKVIALAIELDDMGKGLVDWKEV
;
A
#
# COMPACT_ATOMS: atom_id res chain seq x y z
N MET A 1 24.00 10.00 29.71
CA MET A 1 23.52 11.27 29.12
C MET A 1 22.50 10.88 28.09
N VAL A 2 21.26 11.34 28.22
CA VAL A 2 20.22 11.11 27.21
C VAL A 2 20.67 11.89 25.98
N GLU A 3 21.11 11.22 24.92
CA GLU A 3 21.21 11.85 23.60
C GLU A 3 19.78 12.23 23.21
N ILE A 4 19.43 13.51 23.37
CA ILE A 4 18.20 14.04 22.80
C ILE A 4 18.36 13.93 21.29
N ASN A 5 17.68 12.95 20.69
CA ASN A 5 17.69 12.76 19.25
C ASN A 5 16.85 13.87 18.58
N ASP A 6 17.47 15.01 18.30
CA ASP A 6 16.88 16.18 17.61
C ASP A 6 16.83 16.02 16.08
N ARG A 7 17.00 14.81 15.55
CA ARG A 7 16.92 14.55 14.11
C ARG A 7 15.50 14.72 13.60
N LYS A 8 15.35 15.49 12.52
CA LYS A 8 14.05 15.73 11.89
C LYS A 8 13.70 14.61 10.92
N LEU A 9 12.56 13.98 11.12
CA LEU A 9 12.01 13.00 10.18
C LEU A 9 11.11 13.67 9.13
N PRO A 10 11.16 13.26 7.85
CA PRO A 10 10.43 13.93 6.76
C PRO A 10 8.96 13.50 6.69
N VAL A 11 8.23 13.61 7.80
CA VAL A 11 6.80 13.23 7.87
C VAL A 11 5.98 14.09 6.91
N GLY A 12 5.38 13.46 5.90
CA GLY A 12 4.54 14.14 4.90
C GLY A 12 5.29 15.08 3.95
N ILE A 13 6.63 15.08 3.96
CA ILE A 13 7.42 15.93 3.06
C ILE A 13 7.73 15.15 1.78
N GLN A 14 7.33 15.73 0.64
CA GLN A 14 7.55 15.13 -0.68
C GLN A 14 8.69 15.79 -1.47
N SER A 15 9.19 16.95 -1.03
CA SER A 15 10.28 17.65 -1.70
C SER A 15 11.64 17.17 -1.17
N PHE A 16 12.44 16.59 -2.06
CA PHE A 16 13.85 16.30 -1.84
C PHE A 16 14.63 17.56 -1.48
N GLU A 17 14.40 18.67 -2.21
CA GLU A 17 15.09 19.93 -1.92
C GLU A 17 14.82 20.42 -0.49
N LYS A 18 13.57 20.35 -0.02
CA LYS A 18 13.22 20.70 1.36
C LYS A 18 13.87 19.74 2.36
N ILE A 19 13.85 18.44 2.09
CA ILE A 19 14.48 17.42 2.94
C ILE A 19 15.96 17.75 3.15
N ARG A 20 16.68 18.08 2.07
CA ARG A 20 18.11 18.37 2.11
C ARG A 20 18.42 19.72 2.77
N LYS A 21 17.72 20.79 2.40
CA LYS A 21 17.98 22.15 2.91
C LYS A 21 17.64 22.31 4.39
N ASP A 22 16.55 21.71 4.85
CA ASP A 22 16.07 21.89 6.23
C ASP A 22 16.67 20.87 7.22
N GLY A 23 17.55 19.98 6.73
CA GLY A 23 18.26 18.97 7.52
C GLY A 23 17.39 17.80 7.97
N TYR A 24 16.40 17.40 7.17
CA TYR A 24 15.63 16.18 7.42
C TYR A 24 16.46 14.94 7.08
N LEU A 25 16.21 13.85 7.80
CA LEU A 25 16.79 12.56 7.49
C LEU A 25 16.36 12.12 6.08
N TYR A 26 17.33 11.71 5.27
CA TYR A 26 17.13 11.16 3.95
C TYR A 26 17.80 9.79 3.86
N VAL A 27 17.03 8.77 3.52
CA VAL A 27 17.55 7.42 3.24
C VAL A 27 18.14 7.43 1.83
N ASP A 28 19.45 7.27 1.73
CA ASP A 28 20.17 7.50 0.48
C ASP A 28 20.03 6.36 -0.55
N LYS A 29 19.28 6.67 -1.62
CA LYS A 29 19.04 5.82 -2.80
C LYS A 29 19.72 6.36 -4.07
N THR A 30 20.61 7.33 -3.94
CA THR A 30 21.09 8.11 -5.08
C THR A 30 22.01 7.33 -6.02
N ASP A 31 22.58 6.22 -5.55
CA ASP A 31 23.26 5.22 -6.37
C ASP A 31 22.31 4.55 -7.38
N ILE A 32 21.11 4.16 -6.95
CA ILE A 32 20.08 3.57 -7.81
C ILE A 32 19.56 4.62 -8.80
N ILE A 33 19.38 5.86 -8.35
CA ILE A 33 18.95 6.99 -9.19
C ILE A 33 19.97 7.27 -10.29
N TRP A 34 21.26 7.30 -9.96
CA TRP A 34 22.32 7.48 -10.94
C TRP A 34 22.32 6.35 -11.99
N GLN A 35 22.13 5.10 -11.56
CA GLN A 35 22.00 3.98 -12.49
C GLN A 35 20.78 4.14 -13.39
N LEU A 36 19.63 4.48 -12.84
CA LEU A 36 18.41 4.69 -13.63
C LEU A 36 18.59 5.79 -14.69
N ALA A 37 19.21 6.91 -14.32
CA ALA A 37 19.36 8.07 -15.19
C ALA A 37 20.45 7.90 -16.28
N ASN A 38 21.46 7.06 -16.05
CA ASN A 38 22.64 6.96 -16.93
C ASN A 38 22.77 5.62 -17.67
N ARG A 39 21.98 4.60 -17.32
CA ARG A 39 21.95 3.33 -18.09
C ARG A 39 21.05 3.48 -19.31
N ASN A 40 21.17 2.56 -20.28
CA ASN A 40 20.63 2.65 -21.66
C ASN A 40 19.08 2.65 -21.80
N LYS A 41 18.32 3.10 -20.80
CA LYS A 41 16.87 3.16 -20.82
C LYS A 41 16.41 4.62 -20.78
N THR A 42 16.01 5.15 -21.93
CA THR A 42 15.45 6.51 -22.01
C THR A 42 14.04 6.55 -21.40
N TYR A 43 13.17 5.61 -21.74
CA TYR A 43 11.77 5.57 -21.33
C TYR A 43 11.55 4.60 -20.18
N ASN A 44 11.25 5.11 -19.00
CA ASN A 44 11.14 4.35 -17.76
C ASN A 44 9.76 4.50 -17.15
N TYR A 45 9.17 3.36 -16.77
CA TYR A 45 7.87 3.29 -16.12
C TYR A 45 7.97 2.57 -14.77
N LEU A 46 7.55 3.27 -13.71
CA LEU A 46 7.58 2.75 -12.34
C LEU A 46 6.19 2.81 -11.69
N ILE A 47 5.66 1.67 -11.31
CA ILE A 47 4.52 1.55 -10.39
C ILE A 47 5.04 1.22 -9.00
N ARG A 48 4.56 1.99 -8.03
CA ARG A 48 4.62 1.62 -6.61
C ARG A 48 3.31 2.01 -5.95
N PRO A 49 2.91 1.35 -4.85
CA PRO A 49 1.74 1.75 -4.09
C PRO A 49 1.83 3.21 -3.59
N ARG A 50 0.70 3.76 -3.15
CA ARG A 50 0.68 5.10 -2.54
C ARG A 50 1.65 5.15 -1.36
N ARG A 51 2.23 6.33 -1.12
CA ARG A 51 3.10 6.61 0.05
C ARG A 51 4.41 5.81 0.10
N PHE A 52 4.88 5.28 -1.04
CA PHE A 52 6.21 4.64 -1.17
C PHE A 52 7.36 5.59 -1.53
N GLY A 53 7.12 6.91 -1.56
CA GLY A 53 8.17 7.89 -1.87
C GLY A 53 8.38 8.18 -3.37
N LYS A 54 7.42 7.83 -4.23
CA LYS A 54 7.47 8.12 -5.68
C LYS A 54 7.70 9.62 -5.98
N SER A 55 6.96 10.51 -5.35
CA SER A 55 7.11 11.95 -5.58
C SER A 55 8.45 12.50 -5.08
N VAL A 56 9.00 11.93 -3.99
CA VAL A 56 10.37 12.26 -3.53
C VAL A 56 11.39 11.78 -4.57
N LEU A 57 11.20 10.59 -5.15
CA LEU A 57 12.05 10.10 -6.24
C LEU A 57 11.99 11.02 -7.47
N VAL A 58 10.79 11.46 -7.87
CA VAL A 58 10.60 12.43 -8.97
C VAL A 58 11.31 13.75 -8.66
N ASP A 59 11.17 14.29 -7.45
CA ASP A 59 11.84 15.53 -7.02
C ASP A 59 13.37 15.37 -6.99
N THR A 60 13.86 14.18 -6.63
CA THR A 60 15.29 13.86 -6.63
C THR A 60 15.84 13.77 -8.06
N LEU A 61 15.09 13.15 -8.99
CA LEU A 61 15.43 13.10 -10.41
C LEU A 61 15.45 14.50 -11.03
N GLU A 62 14.44 15.34 -10.71
CA GLU A 62 14.40 16.74 -11.14
C GLU A 62 15.64 17.50 -10.65
N ALA A 63 15.96 17.43 -9.36
CA ALA A 63 17.14 18.07 -8.80
C ALA A 63 18.45 17.59 -9.46
N TYR A 64 18.56 16.29 -9.76
CA TYR A 64 19.71 15.70 -10.43
C TYR A 64 19.87 16.25 -11.85
N PHE A 65 18.82 16.21 -12.69
CA PHE A 65 18.89 16.70 -14.06
C PHE A 65 19.04 18.22 -14.16
N MET A 66 18.52 18.99 -13.19
CA MET A 66 18.76 20.43 -13.10
C MET A 66 20.19 20.79 -12.66
N GLY A 67 21.02 19.80 -12.31
CA GLY A 67 22.41 20.01 -11.89
C GLY A 67 22.55 20.64 -10.50
N LYS A 68 21.58 20.48 -9.60
CA LYS A 68 21.60 21.02 -8.23
C LYS A 68 22.52 20.22 -7.31
N LYS A 69 23.82 20.19 -7.65
CA LYS A 69 24.87 19.39 -7.00
C LYS A 69 24.91 19.54 -5.47
N GLU A 70 24.67 20.76 -4.98
CA GLU A 70 24.67 21.10 -3.56
C GLU A 70 23.67 20.27 -2.74
N LEU A 71 22.55 19.83 -3.34
CA LEU A 71 21.57 19.01 -2.63
C LEU A 71 22.05 17.57 -2.40
N PHE A 72 23.03 17.12 -3.18
CA PHE A 72 23.54 15.75 -3.15
C PHE A 72 24.80 15.57 -2.30
N GLU A 73 25.32 16.64 -1.68
CA GLU A 73 26.49 16.56 -0.81
C GLU A 73 26.30 15.50 0.29
N GLY A 74 27.32 14.64 0.44
CA GLY A 74 27.31 13.53 1.40
C GLY A 74 26.53 12.29 0.95
N LEU A 75 25.88 12.30 -0.22
CA LEU A 75 25.16 11.15 -0.77
C LEU A 75 26.05 10.34 -1.73
N LYS A 76 25.73 9.06 -1.92
CA LYS A 76 26.48 8.09 -2.75
C LYS A 76 26.72 8.56 -4.17
N ILE A 77 25.74 9.25 -4.79
CA ILE A 77 25.88 9.76 -6.16
C ILE A 77 27.07 10.71 -6.34
N MET A 78 27.54 11.37 -5.29
CA MET A 78 28.73 12.22 -5.35
C MET A 78 30.02 11.44 -5.67
N GLN A 79 30.01 10.12 -5.48
CA GLN A 79 31.11 9.23 -5.84
C GLN A 79 30.98 8.65 -7.25
N MET A 80 29.84 8.89 -7.92
CA MET A 80 29.48 8.31 -9.22
C MET A 80 29.36 9.37 -10.32
N GLU A 81 28.71 10.49 -10.02
CA GLU A 81 28.48 11.60 -10.94
C GLU A 81 29.65 12.59 -10.92
N THR A 82 30.22 12.82 -12.10
CA THR A 82 31.40 13.71 -12.26
C THR A 82 31.11 14.94 -13.10
N GLU A 83 30.19 14.87 -14.07
CA GLU A 83 29.97 15.94 -15.03
C GLU A 83 28.91 16.94 -14.56
N TRP A 84 27.87 16.47 -13.85
CA TRP A 84 26.77 17.31 -13.36
C TRP A 84 26.14 18.19 -14.46
N VAL A 85 25.96 17.61 -15.65
CA VAL A 85 25.40 18.32 -16.82
C VAL A 85 23.99 18.80 -16.50
N LYS A 86 23.81 20.12 -16.49
CA LYS A 86 22.50 20.76 -16.34
C LYS A 86 21.66 20.55 -17.60
N ARG A 87 20.46 20.00 -17.42
CA ARG A 87 19.48 19.72 -18.49
C ARG A 87 18.17 20.45 -18.22
N PRO A 88 17.42 20.85 -19.26
CA PRO A 88 16.04 21.29 -19.08
C PRO A 88 15.19 20.13 -18.56
N VAL A 89 14.26 20.43 -17.65
CA VAL A 89 13.34 19.46 -17.06
C VAL A 89 11.90 19.91 -17.31
N ILE A 90 11.08 19.00 -17.81
CA ILE A 90 9.63 19.20 -17.93
C ILE A 90 8.96 18.26 -16.93
N ARG A 91 8.29 18.83 -15.92
CA ARG A 91 7.55 18.09 -14.90
C ARG A 91 6.05 18.27 -15.05
N LEU A 92 5.33 17.15 -15.20
CA LEU A 92 3.88 17.07 -15.21
C LEU A 92 3.40 16.32 -13.97
N ASP A 93 2.78 17.03 -13.03
CA ASP A 93 2.12 16.44 -11.86
C ASP A 93 0.62 16.25 -12.13
N MET A 94 0.27 15.05 -12.58
CA MET A 94 -1.10 14.75 -13.04
C MET A 94 -2.09 14.64 -11.87
N SER A 95 -1.63 14.65 -10.61
CA SER A 95 -2.51 14.74 -9.43
C SER A 95 -3.31 16.05 -9.37
N ARG A 96 -2.78 17.09 -10.04
CA ARG A 96 -3.40 18.42 -10.13
C ARG A 96 -4.41 18.54 -11.28
N ALA A 97 -4.47 17.54 -12.16
CA ALA A 97 -5.46 17.47 -13.22
C ALA A 97 -6.79 16.93 -12.67
N GLY A 98 -7.91 17.41 -13.23
CA GLY A 98 -9.22 16.89 -12.86
C GLY A 98 -9.60 15.61 -13.61
N ALA A 99 -10.75 15.04 -13.23
CA ALA A 99 -11.29 13.78 -13.76
C ALA A 99 -12.25 13.98 -14.96
N GLU A 100 -12.32 15.20 -15.49
CA GLU A 100 -13.13 15.58 -16.65
C GLU A 100 -12.23 16.14 -17.76
N PRO A 101 -12.54 15.94 -19.04
CA PRO A 101 -11.66 16.34 -20.14
C PRO A 101 -11.36 17.85 -20.13
N GLU A 102 -12.30 18.70 -19.73
CA GLU A 102 -12.14 20.15 -19.64
C GLU A 102 -11.13 20.53 -18.54
N THR A 103 -11.24 19.90 -17.37
CA THR A 103 -10.34 20.17 -16.23
C THR A 103 -8.92 19.63 -16.48
N LEU A 104 -8.81 18.47 -17.12
CA LEU A 104 -7.54 17.92 -17.57
C LEU A 104 -6.88 18.81 -18.64
N ARG A 105 -7.63 19.24 -19.66
CA ARG A 105 -7.14 20.17 -20.69
C ARG A 105 -6.71 21.50 -20.09
N SER A 106 -7.48 22.03 -19.13
CA SER A 106 -7.17 23.28 -18.42
C SER A 106 -5.85 23.19 -17.64
N TYR A 107 -5.63 22.09 -16.92
CA TYR A 107 -4.35 21.86 -16.23
C TYR A 107 -3.16 21.85 -17.18
N LEU A 108 -3.28 21.12 -18.30
CA LEU A 108 -2.22 21.06 -19.32
C LEU A 108 -2.00 22.42 -19.99
N ASP A 109 -3.08 23.14 -20.30
CA ASP A 109 -3.04 24.48 -20.90
C ASP A 109 -2.24 25.48 -20.05
N ILE A 110 -2.54 25.54 -18.74
CA ILE A 110 -1.82 26.40 -17.78
C ILE A 110 -0.37 25.97 -17.61
N THR A 111 -0.13 24.66 -17.54
CA THR A 111 1.22 24.12 -17.37
C THR A 111 2.08 24.41 -18.59
N PHE A 112 1.53 24.25 -19.79
CA PHE A 112 2.20 24.55 -21.05
C PHE A 112 2.43 26.04 -21.23
N ASP A 113 1.48 26.91 -20.86
CA ASP A 113 1.69 28.37 -20.90
C ASP A 113 2.89 28.81 -20.06
N ARG A 114 3.09 28.19 -18.89
CA ARG A 114 4.27 28.45 -18.05
C ARG A 114 5.57 28.00 -18.73
N LEU A 115 5.59 26.80 -19.31
CA LEU A 115 6.77 26.25 -19.98
C LEU A 115 7.09 27.02 -21.28
N GLU A 116 6.07 27.42 -22.03
CA GLU A 116 6.21 28.26 -23.22
C GLU A 116 6.85 29.61 -22.86
N LYS A 117 6.43 30.24 -21.75
CA LYS A 117 7.08 31.45 -21.24
C LYS A 117 8.53 31.22 -20.83
N GLU A 118 8.81 30.09 -20.17
CA GLU A 118 10.16 29.72 -19.74
C GLU A 118 11.12 29.56 -20.94
N TYR A 119 10.64 28.92 -22.01
CA TYR A 119 11.44 28.65 -23.21
C TYR A 119 11.26 29.68 -24.34
N GLY A 120 10.55 30.79 -24.08
CA GLY A 120 10.37 31.89 -25.05
C GLY A 120 9.51 31.54 -26.28
N ILE A 121 8.60 30.57 -26.14
CA ILE A 121 7.73 30.08 -27.21
C ILE A 121 6.45 30.89 -27.25
N THR A 122 6.03 31.30 -28.45
CA THR A 122 4.71 31.90 -28.68
C THR A 122 3.88 30.95 -29.54
N PRO A 123 2.99 30.13 -28.94
CA PRO A 123 2.19 29.20 -29.72
C PRO A 123 1.20 29.96 -30.62
N LYS A 124 0.87 29.36 -31.76
CA LYS A 124 -0.21 29.89 -32.61
C LYS A 124 -1.54 29.81 -31.86
N PRO A 125 -2.48 30.75 -32.02
CA PRO A 125 -3.80 30.69 -31.35
C PRO A 125 -4.61 29.42 -31.64
N THR A 126 -4.32 28.73 -32.76
CA THR A 126 -4.98 27.49 -33.17
C THR A 126 -4.26 26.22 -32.69
N ALA A 127 -3.08 26.36 -32.06
CA ALA A 127 -2.27 25.23 -31.63
C ALA A 127 -3.01 24.35 -30.62
N LYS A 128 -2.91 23.04 -30.80
CA LYS A 128 -3.46 22.05 -29.87
C LYS A 128 -2.42 21.67 -28.82
N LEU A 129 -2.83 20.87 -27.83
CA LEU A 129 -1.95 20.49 -26.73
C LEU A 129 -0.71 19.71 -27.25
N ALA A 130 -0.91 18.83 -28.23
CA ALA A 130 0.20 18.10 -28.87
C ALA A 130 1.21 19.06 -29.53
N ASP A 131 0.74 20.00 -30.36
CA ASP A 131 1.61 20.98 -31.04
C ASP A 131 2.41 21.83 -30.05
N ARG A 132 1.78 22.21 -28.93
CA ARG A 132 2.41 22.99 -27.87
C ARG A 132 3.47 22.17 -27.13
N PHE A 133 3.18 20.91 -26.83
CA PHE A 133 4.12 20.05 -26.11
C PHE A 133 5.37 19.74 -26.95
N ASP A 134 5.21 19.48 -28.25
CA ASP A 134 6.31 19.36 -29.22
C ASP A 134 7.17 20.63 -29.22
N ALA A 135 6.54 21.80 -29.40
CA ALA A 135 7.24 23.07 -29.39
C ALA A 135 8.01 23.32 -28.08
N ILE A 136 7.46 22.91 -26.93
CA ILE A 136 8.14 23.01 -25.62
C ILE A 136 9.38 22.13 -25.57
N ILE A 137 9.31 20.86 -26.00
CA ILE A 137 10.45 19.93 -25.97
C ILE A 137 11.55 20.43 -26.92
N VAL A 138 11.17 20.79 -28.15
CA VAL A 138 12.09 21.32 -29.16
C VAL A 138 12.72 22.63 -28.69
N GLY A 139 11.91 23.58 -28.22
CA GLY A 139 12.37 24.89 -27.76
C GLY A 139 13.31 24.79 -26.56
N ALA A 140 13.03 23.89 -25.62
CA ALA A 140 13.92 23.61 -24.49
C ALA A 140 15.29 23.10 -24.94
N TYR A 141 15.31 22.19 -25.92
CA TYR A 141 16.54 21.70 -26.53
C TYR A 141 17.29 22.81 -27.29
N GLU A 142 16.60 23.58 -28.13
CA GLU A 142 17.20 24.65 -28.94
C GLU A 142 17.81 25.77 -28.08
N GLN A 143 17.15 26.14 -26.97
CA GLN A 143 17.62 27.19 -26.08
C GLN A 143 18.83 26.74 -25.23
N THR A 144 18.84 25.48 -24.78
CA THR A 144 19.85 24.98 -23.83
C THR A 144 21.00 24.20 -24.49
N GLY A 145 20.78 23.70 -25.71
CA GLY A 145 21.67 22.76 -26.39
C GLY A 145 21.73 21.37 -25.71
N GLN A 146 20.82 21.09 -24.78
CA GLN A 146 20.80 19.85 -23.99
C GLN A 146 19.49 19.11 -24.16
N GLN A 147 19.58 17.78 -24.31
CA GLN A 147 18.41 16.91 -24.32
C GLN A 147 17.63 17.01 -22.99
N VAL A 148 16.30 16.96 -23.10
CA VAL A 148 15.32 17.24 -22.05
C VAL A 148 15.05 16.01 -21.18
N ALA A 149 14.91 16.22 -19.87
CA ALA A 149 14.37 15.21 -18.97
C ALA A 149 12.87 15.46 -18.72
N ILE A 150 12.02 14.48 -18.98
CA ILE A 150 10.56 14.58 -18.84
C ILE A 150 10.11 13.68 -17.69
N LEU A 151 9.44 14.27 -16.70
CA LEU A 151 9.01 13.60 -15.47
C LEU A 151 7.49 13.71 -15.33
N ILE A 152 6.79 12.58 -15.32
CA ILE A 152 5.33 12.51 -15.21
C ILE A 152 4.98 11.78 -13.91
N ASP A 153 4.52 12.54 -12.92
CA ASP A 153 4.08 12.03 -11.62
C ASP A 153 2.55 11.84 -11.58
N GLU A 154 2.11 10.86 -10.80
CA GLU A 154 0.71 10.42 -10.65
C GLU A 154 -0.05 10.31 -11.99
N TYR A 155 0.60 9.77 -13.02
CA TYR A 155 0.09 9.78 -14.40
C TYR A 155 -1.32 9.15 -14.54
N ASP A 156 -1.67 8.24 -13.64
CA ASP A 156 -2.92 7.51 -13.63
C ASP A 156 -4.05 8.22 -12.87
N SER A 157 -3.77 9.30 -12.15
CA SER A 157 -4.75 9.95 -11.27
C SER A 157 -6.04 10.39 -12.00
N PRO A 158 -6.00 11.14 -13.12
CA PRO A 158 -7.22 11.48 -13.88
C PRO A 158 -7.99 10.26 -14.39
N LEU A 159 -7.28 9.19 -14.75
CA LEU A 159 -7.86 7.97 -15.30
C LEU A 159 -8.54 7.12 -14.21
N GLN A 160 -7.94 7.04 -13.02
CA GLN A 160 -8.54 6.40 -11.85
C GLN A 160 -9.85 7.08 -11.44
N HIS A 161 -9.86 8.41 -11.40
CA HIS A 161 -11.04 9.16 -10.96
C HIS A 161 -12.15 9.15 -12.00
N SER A 162 -11.81 9.25 -13.29
CA SER A 162 -12.77 9.17 -14.40
C SER A 162 -13.25 7.73 -14.68
N TRP A 163 -12.60 6.69 -14.15
CA TRP A 163 -13.02 5.29 -14.36
C TRP A 163 -14.48 5.06 -13.94
N LYS A 164 -15.22 4.33 -14.78
CA LYS A 164 -16.68 4.10 -14.70
C LYS A 164 -17.53 5.39 -14.75
N THR A 165 -17.01 6.48 -15.29
CA THR A 165 -17.78 7.70 -15.59
C THR A 165 -17.88 7.92 -17.11
N PRO A 166 -18.83 8.73 -17.60
CA PRO A 166 -18.92 9.08 -19.03
C PRO A 166 -17.67 9.80 -19.58
N TYR A 167 -16.83 10.36 -18.70
CA TYR A 167 -15.67 11.16 -19.07
C TYR A 167 -14.40 10.35 -19.37
N HIS A 168 -14.39 9.05 -19.06
CA HIS A 168 -13.17 8.23 -19.11
C HIS A 168 -12.53 8.18 -20.51
N GLU A 169 -13.33 7.94 -21.56
CA GLU A 169 -12.81 7.86 -22.94
C GLU A 169 -12.31 9.23 -23.41
N ALA A 170 -13.00 10.31 -23.04
CA ALA A 170 -12.57 11.67 -23.39
C ALA A 170 -11.26 12.06 -22.68
N CYS A 171 -11.10 11.71 -21.40
CA CYS A 171 -9.83 11.90 -20.68
C CYS A 171 -8.71 11.08 -21.31
N THR A 172 -9.00 9.81 -21.64
CA THR A 172 -8.07 8.93 -22.33
C THR A 172 -7.63 9.51 -23.68
N ALA A 173 -8.54 10.10 -24.46
CA ALA A 173 -8.21 10.72 -25.73
C ALA A 173 -7.23 11.91 -25.58
N VAL A 174 -7.35 12.71 -24.51
CA VAL A 174 -6.39 13.79 -24.22
C VAL A 174 -4.99 13.24 -23.93
N TYR A 175 -4.89 12.14 -23.18
CA TYR A 175 -3.62 11.46 -22.93
C TYR A 175 -2.99 10.93 -24.23
N ARG A 176 -3.79 10.29 -25.09
CA ARG A 176 -3.33 9.80 -26.40
C ARG A 176 -2.79 10.94 -27.27
N GLU A 177 -3.48 12.08 -27.28
CA GLU A 177 -3.11 13.28 -28.02
C GLU A 177 -1.75 13.83 -27.55
N VAL A 178 -1.58 14.07 -26.26
CA VAL A 178 -0.38 14.73 -25.72
C VAL A 178 0.83 13.80 -25.67
N PHE A 179 0.66 12.57 -25.20
CA PHE A 179 1.79 11.66 -25.01
C PHE A 179 2.25 10.95 -26.29
N ALA A 180 1.56 11.14 -27.42
CA ALA A 180 2.07 10.77 -28.74
C ALA A 180 3.40 11.47 -29.08
N ILE A 181 3.59 12.70 -28.60
CA ILE A 181 4.77 13.52 -28.86
C ILE A 181 6.04 12.89 -28.29
N LEU A 182 5.95 12.23 -27.13
CA LEU A 182 7.09 11.55 -26.49
C LEU A 182 7.75 10.50 -27.40
N LYS A 183 7.03 9.95 -28.38
CA LYS A 183 7.61 9.03 -29.38
C LYS A 183 8.28 9.78 -30.53
N ALA A 184 7.70 10.91 -30.94
CA ALA A 184 8.16 11.69 -32.09
C ALA A 184 9.48 12.43 -31.78
N ASP A 185 9.67 12.81 -30.51
CA ASP A 185 10.74 13.68 -30.06
C ASP A 185 11.92 12.94 -29.41
N ASP A 186 12.06 11.62 -29.60
CA ASP A 186 13.16 10.79 -29.06
C ASP A 186 14.56 11.42 -29.20
N LYS A 187 14.83 12.13 -30.32
CA LYS A 187 16.11 12.83 -30.54
C LYS A 187 16.40 13.94 -29.52
N TYR A 188 15.38 14.57 -28.95
CA TYR A 188 15.48 15.68 -28.01
C TYR A 188 15.39 15.22 -26.56
N GLU A 189 15.08 13.95 -26.32
CA GLU A 189 14.82 13.41 -24.98
C GLU A 189 16.08 12.73 -24.43
N LYS A 190 16.46 13.12 -23.21
CA LYS A 190 17.52 12.43 -22.46
C LYS A 190 16.94 11.29 -21.64
N PHE A 191 15.80 11.54 -21.02
CA PHE A 191 15.23 10.68 -19.99
C PHE A 191 13.75 10.99 -19.84
N VAL A 192 12.91 9.96 -19.88
CA VAL A 192 11.47 10.04 -19.66
C VAL A 192 11.12 9.10 -18.52
N PHE A 193 10.54 9.63 -17.45
CA PHE A 193 10.12 8.84 -16.29
C PHE A 193 8.66 9.08 -15.98
N ILE A 194 7.90 7.98 -15.96
CA ILE A 194 6.47 7.99 -15.71
C ILE A 194 6.21 7.13 -14.48
N THR A 195 5.48 7.68 -13.51
CA THR A 195 5.14 6.95 -12.29
C THR A 195 3.70 7.14 -11.86
N GLY A 196 3.17 6.12 -11.18
CA GLY A 196 1.79 6.02 -10.77
C GLY A 196 1.55 4.82 -9.85
N ILE A 197 0.29 4.47 -9.65
CA ILE A 197 -0.13 3.33 -8.81
C ILE A 197 -0.62 2.18 -9.68
N THR A 198 -1.38 2.50 -10.72
CA THR A 198 -2.09 1.56 -11.58
C THR A 198 -1.63 1.68 -13.01
N LYS A 199 -1.75 0.58 -13.76
CA LYS A 199 -1.42 0.56 -15.18
C LYS A 199 -2.69 0.68 -16.02
N PHE A 200 -2.93 1.83 -16.62
CA PHE A 200 -3.90 1.95 -17.71
C PHE A 200 -3.16 1.77 -19.05
N THR A 201 -3.30 0.61 -19.69
CA THR A 201 -2.66 0.29 -20.97
C THR A 201 -3.54 0.66 -22.17
N GLN A 202 -4.86 0.74 -21.98
CA GLN A 202 -5.82 1.11 -23.04
C GLN A 202 -5.66 2.56 -23.55
N ILE A 203 -4.94 3.41 -22.83
CA ILE A 203 -4.65 4.80 -23.22
C ILE A 203 -3.58 4.96 -24.29
N SER A 204 -3.23 3.88 -24.99
CA SER A 204 -2.18 3.83 -26.01
C SER A 204 -0.79 4.29 -25.58
N LEU A 205 -0.54 4.77 -24.35
CA LEU A 205 0.80 5.19 -23.90
C LEU A 205 1.86 4.10 -24.13
N PHE A 206 1.52 2.85 -23.82
CA PHE A 206 2.40 1.69 -24.00
C PHE A 206 2.48 1.19 -25.44
N SER A 207 1.49 1.49 -26.30
CA SER A 207 1.54 1.18 -27.73
C SER A 207 2.12 2.32 -28.58
N VAL A 208 2.12 3.54 -28.03
CA VAL A 208 2.77 4.73 -28.57
C VAL A 208 4.26 4.63 -28.26
N LEU A 209 4.61 4.39 -26.99
CA LEU A 209 5.98 4.21 -26.52
C LEU A 209 6.39 2.73 -26.56
N ASN A 210 6.73 2.24 -27.76
CA ASN A 210 7.18 0.85 -27.97
C ASN A 210 8.44 0.47 -27.17
N ASN A 211 9.18 1.46 -26.65
CA ASN A 211 10.43 1.29 -25.91
C ASN A 211 10.27 1.52 -24.38
N LEU A 212 9.05 1.61 -23.87
CA LEU A 212 8.80 1.88 -22.46
C LEU A 212 9.21 0.69 -21.59
N SER A 213 10.27 0.87 -20.79
CA SER A 213 10.76 -0.16 -19.89
C SER A 213 10.00 -0.12 -18.56
N ASN A 214 9.26 -1.18 -18.25
CA ASN A 214 8.63 -1.33 -16.95
C ASN A 214 9.66 -1.81 -15.91
N ILE A 215 10.28 -0.86 -15.22
CA ILE A 215 11.32 -1.13 -14.21
C ILE A 215 10.75 -1.60 -12.87
N SER A 216 9.43 -1.64 -12.72
CA SER A 216 8.75 -1.95 -11.45
C SER A 216 9.13 -3.31 -10.86
N PHE A 217 9.47 -4.28 -11.72
CA PHE A 217 9.76 -5.67 -11.34
C PHE A 217 11.24 -6.04 -11.45
N GLU A 218 12.08 -5.09 -11.83
CA GLU A 218 13.51 -5.31 -12.01
C GLU A 218 14.23 -5.30 -10.66
N PRO A 219 15.08 -6.30 -10.39
CA PRO A 219 15.70 -6.46 -9.08
C PRO A 219 16.58 -5.27 -8.69
N GLU A 220 17.27 -4.63 -9.64
CA GLU A 220 18.10 -3.44 -9.41
C GLU A 220 17.30 -2.22 -8.92
N TYR A 221 16.01 -2.15 -9.22
CA TYR A 221 15.11 -1.05 -8.83
C TYR A 221 14.09 -1.47 -7.77
N ALA A 222 14.18 -2.70 -7.24
CA ALA A 222 13.22 -3.22 -6.25
C ALA A 222 13.10 -2.27 -5.04
N ALA A 223 14.23 -1.79 -4.53
CA ALA A 223 14.33 -0.90 -3.38
C ALA A 223 14.51 0.58 -3.74
N ILE A 224 14.22 1.01 -4.97
CA ILE A 224 14.33 2.45 -5.35
C ILE A 224 13.33 3.32 -4.57
N CYS A 225 12.20 2.74 -4.19
CA CYS A 225 11.15 3.33 -3.38
C CYS A 225 10.89 2.43 -2.16
N GLY A 226 10.65 3.04 -1.00
CA GLY A 226 10.59 2.34 0.29
C GLY A 226 11.96 2.16 0.95
N ILE A 227 11.97 1.55 2.13
CA ILE A 227 13.14 1.46 3.01
C ILE A 227 13.40 -0.02 3.29
N THR A 228 14.61 -0.53 3.04
CA THR A 228 14.94 -1.93 3.34
C THR A 228 15.27 -2.09 4.81
N LYS A 229 15.21 -3.32 5.31
CA LYS A 229 15.58 -3.61 6.71
C LYS A 229 16.98 -3.15 7.08
N GLU A 230 17.95 -3.30 6.16
CA GLU A 230 19.32 -2.82 6.37
C GLU A 230 19.37 -1.30 6.54
N GLU A 231 18.57 -0.57 5.78
CA GLU A 231 18.47 0.89 5.88
C GLU A 231 17.74 1.33 7.14
N VAL A 232 16.71 0.59 7.56
CA VAL A 232 16.05 0.80 8.87
C VAL A 232 17.09 0.72 9.99
N LEU A 233 17.88 -0.35 10.01
CA LEU A 233 18.89 -0.58 11.05
C LEU A 233 20.07 0.40 10.99
N ARG A 234 20.44 0.85 9.79
CA ARG A 234 21.54 1.80 9.58
C ARG A 234 21.13 3.23 9.94
N ASP A 235 20.00 3.68 9.39
CA ASP A 235 19.66 5.11 9.36
C ASP A 235 18.76 5.53 10.52
N PHE A 236 17.95 4.62 11.08
CA PHE A 236 16.92 4.93 12.09
C PHE A 236 17.24 4.37 13.49
N LYS A 237 18.47 3.92 13.73
CA LYS A 237 18.86 3.33 15.02
C LYS A 237 18.50 4.21 16.24
N PRO A 238 18.74 5.53 16.23
CA PRO A 238 18.34 6.40 17.35
C PRO A 238 16.83 6.44 17.58
N GLU A 239 16.03 6.52 16.51
CA GLU A 239 14.57 6.55 16.58
C GLU A 239 13.98 5.21 17.04
N ILE A 240 14.57 4.09 16.62
CA ILE A 240 14.17 2.75 17.06
C ILE A 240 14.49 2.57 18.54
N ASN A 241 15.65 3.04 19.02
CA ASN A 241 15.97 3.02 20.46
C ASN A 241 14.95 3.84 21.26
N LYS A 242 14.60 5.03 20.76
CA LYS A 242 13.57 5.87 21.40
C LYS A 242 12.23 5.12 21.48
N LEU A 243 11.74 4.55 20.38
CA LEU A 243 10.53 3.72 20.39
C LEU A 243 10.62 2.59 21.41
N ALA A 244 11.76 1.88 21.44
CA ALA A 244 11.99 0.78 22.36
C ALA A 244 11.93 1.23 23.83
N GLU A 245 12.50 2.38 24.17
CA GLU A 245 12.44 2.96 25.52
C GLU A 245 11.01 3.37 25.92
N TYR A 246 10.23 3.95 24.99
CA TYR A 246 8.85 4.34 25.25
C TYR A 246 7.94 3.13 25.54
N GLU A 247 8.17 2.02 24.86
CA GLU A 247 7.34 0.81 24.93
C GLU A 247 7.88 -0.27 25.90
N ASP A 248 8.98 0.00 26.62
CA ASP A 248 9.70 -0.96 27.46
C ASP A 248 10.11 -2.24 26.71
N TRP A 249 10.60 -2.06 25.48
CA TRP A 249 11.10 -3.12 24.61
C TRP A 249 12.63 -3.09 24.51
N THR A 250 13.21 -4.25 24.20
CA THR A 250 14.57 -4.28 23.65
C THR A 250 14.60 -3.72 22.23
N PHE A 251 15.74 -3.24 21.77
CA PHE A 251 15.93 -2.80 20.37
C PHE A 251 15.48 -3.86 19.36
N ASN A 252 15.81 -5.14 19.61
CA ASN A 252 15.43 -6.24 18.72
C ASN A 252 13.92 -6.50 18.73
N GLU A 253 13.24 -6.34 19.87
CA GLU A 253 11.78 -6.41 19.94
C GLU A 253 11.13 -5.26 19.17
N ALA A 254 11.62 -4.03 19.31
CA ALA A 254 11.14 -2.88 18.54
C ALA A 254 11.30 -3.09 17.02
N VAL A 255 12.47 -3.58 16.57
CA VAL A 255 12.70 -3.94 15.16
C VAL A 255 11.72 -5.02 14.72
N ALA A 256 11.51 -6.07 15.51
CA ALA A 256 10.60 -7.16 15.17
C ALA A 256 9.14 -6.68 15.06
N LYS A 257 8.71 -5.78 15.96
CA LYS A 257 7.37 -5.18 15.95
C LYS A 257 7.18 -4.26 14.75
N LEU A 258 8.13 -3.37 14.46
CA LEU A 258 8.12 -2.54 13.25
C LEU A 258 8.07 -3.39 11.97
N THR A 259 8.86 -4.47 11.93
CA THR A 259 8.88 -5.42 10.80
C THR A 259 7.50 -6.05 10.61
N ALA A 260 6.89 -6.56 11.68
CA ALA A 260 5.56 -7.17 11.61
C ALA A 260 4.45 -6.19 11.20
N TYR A 261 4.59 -4.91 11.57
CA TYR A 261 3.60 -3.87 11.29
C TYR A 261 3.71 -3.27 9.89
N TYR A 262 4.91 -2.98 9.41
CA TYR A 262 5.12 -2.08 8.26
C TYR A 262 5.98 -2.65 7.12
N ASP A 263 6.61 -3.80 7.30
CA ASP A 263 7.45 -4.47 6.28
C ASP A 263 6.62 -5.41 5.37
N GLY A 264 7.29 -6.25 4.58
CA GLY A 264 6.72 -7.41 3.92
C GLY A 264 6.30 -7.16 2.49
N TYR A 265 6.64 -6.00 1.91
CA TYR A 265 6.42 -5.71 0.49
C TYR A 265 7.59 -6.19 -0.37
N HIS A 266 7.25 -6.87 -1.47
CA HIS A 266 8.17 -7.33 -2.48
C HIS A 266 7.73 -6.85 -3.87
N PHE A 267 8.71 -6.37 -4.65
CA PHE A 267 8.47 -5.86 -6.00
C PHE A 267 9.13 -6.68 -7.10
N SER A 268 10.08 -7.56 -6.78
CA SER A 268 10.75 -8.41 -7.77
C SER A 268 10.86 -9.85 -7.29
N ARG A 269 10.41 -10.79 -8.12
CA ARG A 269 10.59 -12.25 -7.90
C ARG A 269 12.05 -12.69 -7.83
N ARG A 270 12.99 -11.90 -8.33
CA ARG A 270 14.39 -12.35 -8.48
C ARG A 270 15.19 -12.20 -7.20
N ASN A 271 15.00 -11.11 -6.47
CA ASN A 271 15.73 -10.84 -5.24
C ASN A 271 14.85 -10.79 -3.99
N MET A 272 13.53 -10.63 -4.13
CA MET A 272 12.57 -10.63 -3.02
C MET A 272 13.07 -9.77 -1.84
N VAL A 273 13.56 -8.57 -2.13
CA VAL A 273 14.00 -7.64 -1.08
C VAL A 273 12.78 -7.19 -0.27
N ASP A 274 12.85 -7.37 1.05
CA ASP A 274 11.87 -6.85 1.99
C ASP A 274 11.92 -5.32 2.03
N VAL A 275 10.77 -4.68 1.82
CA VAL A 275 10.63 -3.24 1.79
C VAL A 275 9.55 -2.78 2.75
N PHE A 276 9.92 -1.87 3.65
CA PHE A 276 9.00 -1.15 4.52
C PHE A 276 8.25 -0.07 3.75
N ASN A 277 6.97 0.12 4.11
CA ASN A 277 6.26 1.33 3.73
C ASN A 277 6.92 2.54 4.42
N PRO A 278 7.49 3.50 3.67
CA PRO A 278 8.27 4.58 4.28
C PRO A 278 7.39 5.55 5.05
N PHE A 279 6.16 5.82 4.61
CA PHE A 279 5.26 6.72 5.33
C PHE A 279 4.86 6.14 6.69
N SER A 280 4.40 4.89 6.73
CA SER A 280 3.99 4.25 7.98
C SER A 280 5.18 4.12 8.95
N LEU A 281 6.34 3.66 8.46
CA LEU A 281 7.55 3.55 9.27
C LEU A 281 8.00 4.89 9.85
N ILE A 282 8.08 5.94 9.02
CA ILE A 282 8.56 7.26 9.45
C ILE A 282 7.59 7.89 10.45
N ASN A 283 6.26 7.76 10.26
CA ASN A 283 5.29 8.24 11.24
C ASN A 283 5.39 7.47 12.56
N ALA A 284 5.50 6.15 12.53
CA ALA A 284 5.64 5.34 13.74
C ALA A 284 6.87 5.74 14.57
N LEU A 285 8.00 5.98 13.89
CA LEU A 285 9.24 6.42 14.53
C LEU A 285 9.15 7.87 15.06
N ALA A 286 8.45 8.75 14.33
CA ALA A 286 8.21 10.12 14.77
C ALA A 286 7.32 10.17 16.02
N ASP A 287 6.23 9.41 16.00
CA ASP A 287 5.26 9.29 17.08
C ASP A 287 5.79 8.47 18.26
N SER A 288 6.80 7.61 18.02
CA SER A 288 7.26 6.58 18.95
C SER A 288 6.12 5.64 19.37
N ASP A 289 5.29 5.24 18.41
CA ASP A 289 4.10 4.38 18.63
C ASP A 289 3.75 3.61 17.33
N LEU A 290 3.13 2.43 17.46
CA LEU A 290 2.68 1.60 16.34
C LEU A 290 1.18 1.81 16.09
N LYS A 291 0.87 2.53 15.01
CA LYS A 291 -0.52 2.84 14.60
C LYS A 291 -0.80 2.44 13.16
N ASN A 292 -2.09 2.43 12.82
CA ASN A 292 -2.54 2.34 11.44
C ASN A 292 -2.47 3.73 10.78
N TYR A 293 -1.44 3.94 9.97
CA TYR A 293 -1.28 5.12 9.13
C TYR A 293 -1.88 4.90 7.74
N TRP A 294 -2.08 3.64 7.29
CA TRP A 294 -2.59 3.27 5.97
C TRP A 294 -4.03 3.71 5.68
N ALA A 295 -4.94 3.59 6.65
CA ALA A 295 -6.38 3.83 6.47
C ALA A 295 -6.73 5.27 6.00
N SER A 296 -5.85 6.24 6.27
CA SER A 296 -6.00 7.63 5.81
C SER A 296 -5.67 7.87 4.32
N SER A 297 -5.41 6.81 3.54
CA SER A 297 -5.00 6.96 2.13
C SER A 297 -6.19 7.09 1.17
N GLY A 298 -6.04 7.94 0.13
CA GLY A 298 -7.05 8.13 -0.91
C GLY A 298 -7.29 6.92 -1.82
N ALA A 299 -6.51 5.83 -1.70
CA ALA A 299 -6.78 4.59 -2.45
C ALA A 299 -8.00 3.85 -1.90
N THR A 300 -8.31 4.02 -0.61
CA THR A 300 -9.45 3.38 0.06
C THR A 300 -10.79 3.74 -0.60
N SER A 301 -10.95 4.97 -1.09
CA SER A 301 -12.18 5.42 -1.76
C SER A 301 -12.37 4.82 -3.17
N LEU A 302 -11.30 4.28 -3.77
CA LEU A 302 -11.35 3.65 -5.10
C LEU A 302 -11.64 2.15 -5.04
N LEU A 303 -11.44 1.49 -3.89
CA LEU A 303 -11.68 0.05 -3.74
C LEU A 303 -13.05 -0.40 -4.26
N PRO A 304 -14.18 0.25 -3.93
CA PRO A 304 -15.50 -0.16 -4.42
C PRO A 304 -15.66 -0.06 -5.94
N LYS A 305 -14.80 0.70 -6.64
CA LYS A 305 -14.85 0.79 -8.11
C LYS A 305 -14.20 -0.42 -8.79
N PHE A 306 -13.21 -1.05 -8.16
CA PHE A 306 -12.35 -2.08 -8.76
C PHE A 306 -12.48 -3.46 -8.10
N VAL A 307 -13.01 -3.54 -6.88
CA VAL A 307 -13.12 -4.78 -6.11
C VAL A 307 -14.57 -4.99 -5.70
N ASP A 308 -15.24 -5.87 -6.43
CA ASP A 308 -16.58 -6.33 -6.08
C ASP A 308 -16.51 -7.42 -4.99
N ASP A 309 -17.50 -7.42 -4.08
CA ASP A 309 -17.70 -8.42 -3.02
C ASP A 309 -16.48 -8.64 -2.10
N MET A 310 -15.73 -7.56 -1.82
CA MET A 310 -14.50 -7.59 -1.01
C MET A 310 -14.72 -8.23 0.37
N GLU A 311 -15.90 -8.04 0.95
CA GLU A 311 -16.27 -8.56 2.28
C GLU A 311 -16.30 -10.09 2.38
N ILE A 312 -16.47 -10.77 1.24
CA ILE A 312 -16.53 -12.25 1.18
C ILE A 312 -15.21 -12.81 0.65
N ARG A 313 -14.59 -12.07 -0.28
CA ARG A 313 -13.37 -12.49 -0.98
C ARG A 313 -12.08 -12.16 -0.23
N LEU A 314 -12.15 -11.48 0.92
CA LEU A 314 -10.93 -11.07 1.65
C LEU A 314 -10.03 -12.27 1.99
N LYS A 315 -10.62 -13.40 2.37
CA LYS A 315 -9.90 -14.66 2.62
C LYS A 315 -9.25 -15.24 1.36
N ASP A 316 -9.83 -14.98 0.19
CA ASP A 316 -9.33 -15.51 -1.08
C ASP A 316 -8.17 -14.65 -1.62
N PHE A 317 -8.13 -13.36 -1.25
CA PHE A 317 -7.03 -12.47 -1.61
C PHE A 317 -5.75 -12.77 -0.85
N ASP A 318 -5.87 -13.16 0.42
CA ASP A 318 -4.75 -13.63 1.22
C ASP A 318 -4.42 -15.07 0.80
N HIS A 319 -3.29 -15.27 0.11
CA HIS A 319 -2.94 -16.50 -0.64
C HIS A 319 -3.57 -16.64 -2.04
N SER A 320 -3.84 -15.52 -2.72
CA SER A 320 -4.21 -15.52 -4.14
C SER A 320 -3.02 -15.77 -5.06
N ALA A 321 -3.29 -16.03 -6.34
CA ALA A 321 -2.26 -16.20 -7.36
C ALA A 321 -2.66 -15.50 -8.66
N LEU A 322 -1.67 -14.93 -9.36
CA LEU A 322 -1.90 -14.28 -10.66
C LEU A 322 -0.73 -14.53 -11.60
N LEU A 323 -1.03 -14.74 -12.89
CA LEU A 323 0.00 -14.90 -13.91
C LEU A 323 0.89 -13.65 -13.97
N SER A 324 2.20 -13.86 -14.08
CA SER A 324 3.17 -12.76 -14.21
C SER A 324 2.89 -11.85 -15.38
N THR A 325 2.45 -12.41 -16.51
CA THR A 325 2.02 -11.61 -17.66
C THR A 325 0.89 -10.66 -17.32
N ILE A 326 -0.07 -11.07 -16.48
CA ILE A 326 -1.18 -10.20 -16.07
C ILE A 326 -0.67 -9.06 -15.18
N ILE A 327 0.14 -9.37 -14.15
CA ILE A 327 0.67 -8.35 -13.24
C ILE A 327 1.59 -7.34 -13.96
N GLU A 328 2.47 -7.84 -14.82
CA GLU A 328 3.53 -7.02 -15.42
C GLU A 328 3.05 -6.25 -16.67
N THR A 329 2.08 -6.81 -17.40
CA THR A 329 1.70 -6.30 -18.73
C THR A 329 0.28 -5.76 -18.84
N SER A 330 -0.70 -6.30 -18.12
CA SER A 330 -2.12 -5.97 -18.31
C SER A 330 -2.53 -4.59 -17.80
N ASP A 331 -3.65 -4.11 -18.33
CA ASP A 331 -4.41 -2.98 -17.76
C ASP A 331 -4.98 -3.38 -16.38
N VAL A 332 -5.09 -2.42 -15.47
CA VAL A 332 -5.79 -2.55 -14.19
C VAL A 332 -7.22 -3.06 -14.37
N THR A 333 -7.85 -2.74 -15.49
CA THR A 333 -9.20 -3.19 -15.86
C THR A 333 -9.26 -4.63 -16.36
N GLY A 334 -8.14 -5.19 -16.84
CA GLY A 334 -8.06 -6.54 -17.40
C GLY A 334 -7.54 -7.61 -16.45
N GLY A 335 -6.98 -7.23 -15.29
CA GLY A 335 -6.40 -8.17 -14.32
C GLY A 335 -7.25 -8.45 -13.08
N GLY A 336 -8.46 -7.90 -13.00
CA GLY A 336 -9.38 -8.13 -11.88
C GLY A 336 -8.97 -7.44 -10.58
N ALA A 337 -9.64 -7.83 -9.49
CA ALA A 337 -9.45 -7.24 -8.16
C ALA A 337 -8.03 -7.46 -7.63
N GLU A 338 -7.45 -8.64 -7.86
CA GLU A 338 -6.13 -9.04 -7.41
C GLU A 338 -5.04 -8.13 -7.97
N LEU A 339 -5.15 -7.75 -9.25
CA LEU A 339 -4.22 -6.81 -9.88
C LEU A 339 -4.33 -5.41 -9.24
N PHE A 340 -5.55 -4.90 -9.06
CA PHE A 340 -5.77 -3.60 -8.44
C PHE A 340 -5.25 -3.58 -6.99
N LEU A 341 -5.54 -4.63 -6.21
CA LEU A 341 -5.09 -4.76 -4.82
C LEU A 341 -3.56 -4.82 -4.73
N TYR A 342 -2.88 -5.53 -5.63
CA TYR A 342 -1.42 -5.50 -5.72
C TYR A 342 -0.89 -4.10 -6.03
N GLN A 343 -1.42 -3.47 -7.09
CA GLN A 343 -0.99 -2.15 -7.55
C GLN A 343 -1.20 -1.05 -6.48
N SER A 344 -2.32 -1.11 -5.76
CA SER A 344 -2.66 -0.17 -4.68
C SER A 344 -1.97 -0.48 -3.35
N GLY A 345 -1.27 -1.61 -3.21
CA GLY A 345 -0.48 -1.97 -2.04
C GLY A 345 -1.22 -2.75 -0.95
N TYR A 346 -2.41 -3.27 -1.25
CA TYR A 346 -3.15 -4.17 -0.38
C TYR A 346 -2.66 -5.62 -0.47
N LEU A 347 -2.09 -5.99 -1.62
CA LEU A 347 -1.39 -7.25 -1.83
C LEU A 347 0.06 -7.00 -2.23
N THR A 348 0.89 -8.02 -2.00
CA THR A 348 2.29 -8.03 -2.41
C THR A 348 2.72 -9.43 -2.83
N ILE A 349 3.86 -9.55 -3.51
CA ILE A 349 4.42 -10.82 -3.91
C ILE A 349 4.88 -11.58 -2.65
N LYS A 350 4.40 -12.81 -2.48
CA LYS A 350 4.82 -13.76 -1.44
C LYS A 350 5.62 -14.93 -2.02
N GLY A 351 5.56 -15.14 -3.33
CA GLY A 351 6.33 -16.16 -4.02
C GLY A 351 6.15 -16.14 -5.53
N TYR A 352 6.90 -16.98 -6.23
CA TYR A 352 6.83 -17.12 -7.68
C TYR A 352 7.08 -18.56 -8.11
N ILE A 353 6.14 -19.15 -8.86
CA ILE A 353 6.21 -20.54 -9.32
C ILE A 353 5.73 -20.61 -10.77
N ASN A 354 6.57 -21.13 -11.67
CA ASN A 354 6.22 -21.47 -13.07
C ASN A 354 5.44 -20.37 -13.84
N GLY A 355 5.86 -19.11 -13.73
CA GLY A 355 5.18 -18.01 -14.43
C GLY A 355 4.05 -17.35 -13.64
N THR A 356 3.79 -17.80 -12.41
CA THR A 356 2.71 -17.31 -11.56
C THR A 356 3.26 -16.68 -10.29
N TYR A 357 2.78 -15.48 -9.94
CA TYR A 357 3.01 -14.85 -8.66
C TYR A 357 2.02 -15.38 -7.63
N LEU A 358 2.52 -15.70 -6.44
CA LEU A 358 1.72 -15.90 -5.25
C LEU A 358 1.61 -14.55 -4.54
N LEU A 359 0.40 -14.14 -4.19
CA LEU A 359 0.09 -12.86 -3.57
C LEU A 359 -0.48 -13.07 -2.17
N GLY A 360 -0.32 -12.05 -1.33
CA GLY A 360 -0.91 -12.02 0.00
C GLY A 360 -0.80 -10.64 0.62
N ILE A 361 -1.46 -10.47 1.77
CA ILE A 361 -1.44 -9.19 2.48
C ILE A 361 -0.02 -8.95 3.02
N PRO A 362 0.56 -7.74 2.84
CA PRO A 362 1.95 -7.47 3.18
C PRO A 362 2.24 -7.65 4.67
N ASN A 363 1.45 -7.00 5.53
CA ASN A 363 1.70 -6.88 6.96
C ASN A 363 0.41 -6.67 7.78
N PHE A 364 0.61 -6.49 9.09
CA PHE A 364 -0.46 -6.28 10.05
C PHE A 364 -1.27 -4.98 9.78
N GLU A 365 -0.60 -3.87 9.48
CA GLU A 365 -1.27 -2.58 9.24
C GLU A 365 -2.29 -2.69 8.09
N VAL A 366 -1.88 -3.26 6.96
CA VAL A 366 -2.75 -3.41 5.79
C VAL A 366 -3.87 -4.41 6.05
N ARG A 367 -3.60 -5.49 6.81
CA ARG A 367 -4.64 -6.45 7.22
C ARG A 367 -5.72 -5.78 8.05
N GLN A 368 -5.33 -5.01 9.07
CA GLN A 368 -6.26 -4.26 9.89
C GLN A 368 -7.10 -3.31 9.03
N ALA A 369 -6.46 -2.50 8.18
CA ALA A 369 -7.14 -1.55 7.33
C ALA A 369 -8.17 -2.21 6.39
N LEU A 370 -7.83 -3.33 5.74
CA LEU A 370 -8.78 -4.06 4.88
C LEU A 370 -10.00 -4.56 5.66
N ASN A 371 -9.78 -5.10 6.86
CA ASN A 371 -10.87 -5.61 7.70
C ASN A 371 -11.77 -4.47 8.21
N GLU A 372 -11.20 -3.32 8.58
CA GLU A 372 -11.97 -2.11 8.92
C GLU A 372 -12.87 -1.64 7.76
N ILE A 373 -12.38 -1.74 6.52
CA ILE A 373 -13.13 -1.31 5.33
C ILE A 373 -14.31 -2.24 5.04
N VAL A 374 -14.13 -3.56 5.16
CA VAL A 374 -15.19 -4.53 4.80
C VAL A 374 -16.21 -4.77 5.91
N LEU A 375 -15.84 -4.55 7.17
CA LEU A 375 -16.66 -4.92 8.32
C LEU A 375 -18.08 -4.31 8.29
N PRO A 376 -18.29 -3.02 7.98
CA PRO A 376 -19.63 -2.44 7.96
C PRO A 376 -20.56 -3.11 6.94
N THR A 377 -20.02 -3.42 5.76
CA THR A 377 -20.74 -4.15 4.70
C THR A 377 -21.09 -5.56 5.14
N LEU A 378 -20.13 -6.27 5.75
CA LEU A 378 -20.32 -7.63 6.24
C LEU A 378 -21.37 -7.71 7.36
N ALA A 379 -21.34 -6.75 8.29
CA ALA A 379 -22.29 -6.64 9.39
C ALA A 379 -23.64 -6.04 8.99
N MET A 380 -23.79 -5.52 7.76
CA MET A 380 -24.97 -4.78 7.28
C MET A 380 -25.37 -3.61 8.21
N ARG A 381 -24.39 -2.93 8.81
CA ARG A 381 -24.63 -1.79 9.71
C ARG A 381 -23.93 -0.54 9.20
N LYS A 382 -24.41 0.63 9.61
CA LYS A 382 -23.70 1.89 9.34
C LYS A 382 -22.43 1.94 10.19
N ASN A 383 -21.36 2.54 9.66
CA ASN A 383 -20.08 2.66 10.36
C ASN A 383 -20.23 3.19 11.80
N ASN A 384 -21.07 4.21 12.00
CA ASN A 384 -21.23 4.86 13.30
C ASN A 384 -21.89 3.96 14.36
N ASP A 385 -22.65 2.94 13.96
CA ASP A 385 -23.37 2.07 14.89
C ASP A 385 -22.46 0.99 15.52
N LEU A 386 -21.30 0.73 14.90
CA LEU A 386 -20.36 -0.32 15.31
C LEU A 386 -19.18 0.21 16.14
N GLN A 387 -18.75 1.44 15.90
CA GLN A 387 -17.48 1.98 16.41
C GLN A 387 -17.34 1.91 17.94
N SER A 388 -18.39 2.29 18.69
CA SER A 388 -18.34 2.26 20.16
C SER A 388 -18.21 0.84 20.70
N THR A 389 -19.01 -0.09 20.16
CA THR A 389 -19.01 -1.50 20.59
C THR A 389 -17.68 -2.19 20.25
N GLN A 390 -17.09 -1.87 19.09
CA GLN A 390 -15.75 -2.36 18.72
C GLN A 390 -14.66 -1.83 19.65
N ALA A 391 -14.68 -0.54 19.97
CA ALA A 391 -13.72 0.07 20.88
C ALA A 391 -13.80 -0.59 22.28
N PHE A 392 -15.01 -0.79 22.80
CA PHE A 392 -15.19 -1.50 24.08
C PHE A 392 -14.75 -2.96 24.00
N LEU A 393 -15.03 -3.68 22.91
CA LEU A 393 -14.52 -5.04 22.71
C LEU A 393 -12.99 -5.07 22.82
N ASN A 394 -12.28 -4.16 22.15
CA ASN A 394 -10.83 -4.08 22.23
C ASN A 394 -10.34 -3.82 23.66
N VAL A 395 -10.94 -2.86 24.37
CA VAL A 395 -10.59 -2.58 25.77
C VAL A 395 -10.81 -3.80 26.66
N HIS A 396 -11.94 -4.48 26.54
CA HIS A 396 -12.27 -5.63 27.36
C HIS A 396 -11.36 -6.83 27.10
N LEU A 397 -10.99 -7.09 25.83
CA LEU A 397 -9.99 -8.10 25.49
C LEU A 397 -8.58 -7.70 25.97
N SER A 398 -8.22 -6.42 25.90
CA SER A 398 -6.91 -5.94 26.37
C SER A 398 -6.74 -6.03 27.89
N LEU A 399 -7.84 -6.02 28.64
CA LEU A 399 -7.89 -6.16 30.09
C LEU A 399 -8.23 -7.60 30.56
N GLY A 400 -8.55 -8.51 29.64
CA GLY A 400 -9.05 -9.84 29.99
C GLY A 400 -10.41 -9.82 30.69
N ASN A 401 -11.20 -8.74 30.55
CA ASN A 401 -12.56 -8.66 31.07
C ASN A 401 -13.49 -9.43 30.15
N LEU A 402 -13.50 -10.74 30.38
CA LEU A 402 -14.28 -11.69 29.63
C LEU A 402 -15.78 -11.27 29.60
N PRO A 403 -16.53 -11.18 30.73
CA PRO A 403 -17.98 -10.97 30.68
C PRO A 403 -18.44 -9.77 29.83
N GLU A 404 -17.71 -8.66 29.84
CA GLU A 404 -18.05 -7.49 29.03
C GLU A 404 -17.62 -7.65 27.56
N ALA A 405 -16.48 -8.30 27.28
CA ALA A 405 -16.09 -8.64 25.92
C ALA A 405 -17.13 -9.53 25.22
N MET A 406 -17.73 -10.49 25.94
CA MET A 406 -18.82 -11.31 25.42
C MET A 406 -20.03 -10.46 25.01
N LYS A 407 -20.44 -9.50 25.84
CA LYS A 407 -21.58 -8.61 25.53
C LYS A 407 -21.32 -7.79 24.27
N CYS A 408 -20.11 -7.23 24.15
CA CYS A 408 -19.72 -6.49 22.96
C CYS A 408 -19.71 -7.38 21.71
N LEU A 409 -19.10 -8.56 21.78
CA LEU A 409 -19.05 -9.50 20.67
C LEU A 409 -20.46 -9.96 20.27
N LYS A 410 -21.31 -10.31 21.25
CA LYS A 410 -22.72 -10.66 21.03
C LYS A 410 -23.49 -9.54 20.35
N ALA A 411 -23.26 -8.29 20.72
CA ALA A 411 -23.90 -7.14 20.07
C ALA A 411 -23.38 -6.90 18.63
N LEU A 412 -22.09 -7.14 18.37
CA LEU A 412 -21.49 -7.00 17.03
C LEU A 412 -21.95 -8.08 16.07
N ILE A 413 -22.20 -9.30 16.56
CA ILE A 413 -22.70 -10.42 15.75
C ILE A 413 -24.20 -10.69 15.95
N ALA A 414 -24.92 -9.80 16.63
CA ALA A 414 -26.38 -9.91 16.73
C ALA A 414 -27.01 -9.67 15.36
N ASP A 415 -27.97 -10.51 14.99
CA ASP A 415 -28.63 -10.52 13.69
C ASP A 415 -27.65 -10.67 12.52
N VAL A 416 -26.70 -11.62 12.61
CA VAL A 416 -25.90 -12.02 11.43
C VAL A 416 -26.88 -12.34 10.32
N PRO A 417 -26.89 -11.58 9.22
CA PRO A 417 -28.05 -11.57 8.37
C PRO A 417 -28.15 -12.89 7.61
N TYR A 418 -29.13 -13.71 8.00
CA TYR A 418 -29.76 -14.73 7.16
C TYR A 418 -30.15 -14.12 5.77
N SER A 419 -30.29 -12.79 5.70
CA SER A 419 -30.63 -12.00 4.51
C SER A 419 -29.46 -11.59 3.62
N ASN A 420 -28.19 -11.81 3.98
CA ASN A 420 -27.10 -11.56 3.03
C ASN A 420 -27.09 -12.70 2.00
N LYS A 421 -27.83 -12.49 0.90
CA LYS A 421 -27.95 -13.44 -0.22
C LYS A 421 -26.60 -13.93 -0.73
N LYS A 422 -25.54 -13.12 -0.60
CA LYS A 422 -24.19 -13.49 -1.04
C LYS A 422 -23.52 -14.51 -0.12
N LEU A 423 -23.83 -14.49 1.18
CA LEU A 423 -23.32 -15.48 2.13
C LEU A 423 -24.15 -16.76 2.12
N ALA A 424 -25.36 -16.76 1.54
CA ALA A 424 -26.36 -17.82 1.61
C ALA A 424 -25.84 -19.24 1.25
N SER A 425 -24.78 -19.36 0.46
CA SER A 425 -24.15 -20.63 0.09
C SER A 425 -23.11 -21.17 1.09
N MET A 426 -22.66 -20.36 2.06
CA MET A 426 -21.65 -20.74 3.05
C MET A 426 -22.26 -21.50 4.23
N ASP A 427 -21.51 -22.42 4.82
CA ASP A 427 -21.90 -23.05 6.09
C ASP A 427 -22.02 -21.99 7.20
N MET A 428 -22.94 -22.18 8.15
CA MET A 428 -23.19 -21.18 9.21
C MET A 428 -21.97 -20.99 10.11
N GLU A 429 -21.24 -22.06 10.44
CA GLU A 429 -20.03 -21.95 11.26
C GLU A 429 -18.94 -21.17 10.51
N GLU A 430 -18.80 -21.40 9.19
CA GLU A 430 -17.87 -20.66 8.34
C GLU A 430 -18.20 -19.16 8.29
N ARG A 431 -19.49 -18.80 8.24
CA ARG A 431 -19.92 -17.39 8.28
C ARG A 431 -19.56 -16.72 9.59
N TYR A 432 -19.82 -17.37 10.72
CA TYR A 432 -19.44 -16.82 12.02
C TYR A 432 -17.93 -16.69 12.15
N ARG A 433 -17.17 -17.70 11.69
CA ARG A 433 -15.70 -17.63 11.68
C ARG A 433 -15.21 -16.44 10.85
N LEU A 434 -15.78 -16.21 9.67
CA LEU A 434 -15.47 -15.05 8.83
C LEU A 434 -15.75 -13.74 9.58
N ILE A 435 -16.98 -13.54 10.05
CA ILE A 435 -17.41 -12.30 10.73
C ILE A 435 -16.56 -12.02 11.97
N MET A 436 -16.37 -13.02 12.83
CA MET A 436 -15.57 -12.89 14.05
C MET A 436 -14.12 -12.57 13.72
N SER A 437 -13.52 -13.27 12.75
CA SER A 437 -12.15 -12.98 12.32
C SER A 437 -12.01 -11.56 11.77
N THR A 438 -12.99 -11.07 11.01
CA THR A 438 -13.00 -9.69 10.50
C THR A 438 -13.12 -8.67 11.64
N ILE A 439 -13.99 -8.91 12.62
CA ILE A 439 -14.12 -8.06 13.80
C ILE A 439 -12.79 -7.98 14.56
N PHE A 440 -12.18 -9.12 14.87
CA PHE A 440 -10.93 -9.17 15.65
C PHE A 440 -9.77 -8.53 14.90
N ASN A 441 -9.63 -8.77 13.58
CA ASN A 441 -8.62 -8.08 12.77
C ASN A 441 -8.86 -6.57 12.72
N ALA A 442 -10.11 -6.13 12.58
CA ALA A 442 -10.47 -4.70 12.49
C ALA A 442 -10.19 -3.94 13.80
N ILE A 443 -10.31 -4.58 14.96
CA ILE A 443 -9.96 -3.94 16.25
C ILE A 443 -8.47 -4.03 16.60
N GLY A 444 -7.64 -4.57 15.70
CA GLY A 444 -6.19 -4.65 15.90
C GLY A 444 -5.72 -5.89 16.69
N CYS A 445 -6.47 -6.99 16.68
CA CYS A 445 -5.94 -8.28 17.12
C CYS A 445 -5.26 -9.01 15.94
N ARG A 446 -4.21 -9.79 16.23
CA ARG A 446 -3.67 -10.74 15.26
C ARG A 446 -4.52 -12.00 15.29
N VAL A 447 -5.08 -12.37 14.15
CA VAL A 447 -6.00 -13.51 14.04
C VAL A 447 -5.40 -14.59 13.15
N GLU A 448 -5.48 -15.84 13.59
CA GLU A 448 -5.18 -17.02 12.80
C GLU A 448 -6.40 -17.94 12.84
N VAL A 449 -7.00 -18.22 11.67
CA VAL A 449 -8.17 -19.10 11.54
C VAL A 449 -7.73 -20.51 11.13
N GLU A 450 -8.46 -21.53 11.59
CA GLU A 450 -8.23 -22.93 11.24
C GLU A 450 -6.78 -23.39 11.49
N LYS A 451 -6.18 -22.95 12.60
CA LYS A 451 -4.79 -23.24 12.95
C LYS A 451 -4.59 -24.74 13.18
N MET A 452 -3.79 -25.36 12.30
CA MET A 452 -3.42 -26.77 12.40
C MET A 452 -2.36 -26.98 13.48
N ILE A 453 -2.62 -27.93 14.37
CA ILE A 453 -1.67 -28.41 15.37
C ILE A 453 -1.59 -29.94 15.31
N ALA A 454 -0.59 -30.54 15.96
CA ALA A 454 -0.40 -32.00 15.92
C ALA A 454 -1.62 -32.79 16.42
N THR A 455 -2.40 -32.22 17.34
CA THR A 455 -3.54 -32.89 17.99
C THR A 455 -4.88 -32.59 17.32
N GLY A 456 -4.98 -31.58 16.44
CA GLY A 456 -6.23 -31.15 15.83
C GLY A 456 -6.15 -29.82 15.11
N ARG A 457 -7.29 -29.15 14.98
CA ARG A 457 -7.43 -27.87 14.29
C ARG A 457 -8.21 -26.91 15.17
N ILE A 458 -7.58 -25.81 15.56
CA ILE A 458 -8.20 -24.75 16.36
C ILE A 458 -8.99 -23.87 15.41
N ASP A 459 -10.24 -23.54 15.73
CA ASP A 459 -11.05 -22.68 14.86
C ASP A 459 -10.47 -21.28 14.71
N MET A 460 -10.04 -20.66 15.81
CA MET A 460 -9.48 -19.32 15.78
C MET A 460 -8.52 -19.07 16.95
N VAL A 461 -7.38 -18.46 16.66
CA VAL A 461 -6.46 -17.90 17.65
C VAL A 461 -6.47 -16.39 17.48
N VAL A 462 -6.77 -15.67 18.56
CA VAL A 462 -6.82 -14.21 18.59
C VAL A 462 -5.80 -13.71 19.59
N GLU A 463 -4.85 -12.92 19.12
CA GLU A 463 -3.74 -12.43 19.93
C GLU A 463 -3.78 -10.91 20.06
N ASN A 464 -3.59 -10.42 21.28
CA ASN A 464 -3.27 -9.02 21.55
C ASN A 464 -1.96 -8.91 22.36
N THR A 465 -1.64 -7.72 22.86
CA THR A 465 -0.40 -7.46 23.61
C THR A 465 -0.29 -8.30 24.88
N ASN A 466 -1.41 -8.59 25.53
CA ASN A 466 -1.45 -9.16 26.89
C ASN A 466 -1.94 -10.61 26.92
N PHE A 467 -2.76 -11.01 25.94
CA PHE A 467 -3.51 -12.26 25.93
C PHE A 467 -3.43 -13.00 24.60
N ILE A 468 -3.53 -14.33 24.68
CA ILE A 468 -3.78 -15.22 23.56
C ILE A 468 -5.11 -15.92 23.83
N TYR A 469 -6.10 -15.67 22.99
CA TYR A 469 -7.39 -16.32 23.04
C TYR A 469 -7.41 -17.48 22.05
N VAL A 470 -7.65 -18.68 22.55
CA VAL A 470 -7.83 -19.90 21.76
C VAL A 470 -9.32 -20.20 21.73
N LEU A 471 -9.96 -20.03 20.58
CA LEU A 471 -11.41 -20.13 20.43
C LEU A 471 -11.78 -21.43 19.70
N GLU A 472 -12.80 -22.11 20.21
CA GLU A 472 -13.49 -23.21 19.52
C GLU A 472 -14.96 -22.84 19.34
N LEU A 473 -15.46 -22.95 18.11
CA LEU A 473 -16.80 -22.55 17.72
C LEU A 473 -17.68 -23.80 17.56
N LYS A 474 -18.88 -23.78 18.14
CA LYS A 474 -19.91 -24.80 17.88
C LYS A 474 -21.28 -24.17 17.70
N LEU A 475 -22.04 -24.70 16.74
CA LEU A 475 -23.46 -24.40 16.61
C LEU A 475 -24.27 -25.07 17.74
N SER A 476 -25.36 -24.44 18.17
CA SER A 476 -26.27 -25.01 19.19
C SER A 476 -26.81 -26.39 18.80
N ASN A 477 -27.05 -26.63 17.51
CA ASN A 477 -27.49 -27.93 17.00
C ASN A 477 -26.37 -28.99 16.92
N ASN A 478 -25.13 -28.62 17.25
CA ASN A 478 -23.94 -29.48 17.24
C ASN A 478 -23.26 -29.53 18.62
N GLY A 479 -24.05 -29.51 19.69
CA GLY A 479 -23.58 -29.71 21.07
C GLY A 479 -23.05 -28.46 21.78
N GLY A 480 -23.03 -27.30 21.11
CA GLY A 480 -22.80 -25.99 21.72
C GLY A 480 -21.52 -25.89 22.58
N VAL A 481 -21.61 -25.15 23.69
CA VAL A 481 -20.46 -24.89 24.59
C VAL A 481 -19.84 -26.18 25.13
N ASP A 482 -20.64 -27.20 25.45
CA ASP A 482 -20.14 -28.43 26.07
C ASP A 482 -19.29 -29.25 25.09
N ALA A 483 -19.76 -29.41 23.84
CA ALA A 483 -18.99 -30.09 22.80
C ALA A 483 -17.68 -29.35 22.47
N ALA A 484 -17.73 -28.01 22.41
CA ALA A 484 -16.53 -27.19 22.23
C ALA A 484 -15.53 -27.40 23.39
N THR A 485 -16.03 -27.37 24.63
CA THR A 485 -15.21 -27.57 25.85
C THR A 485 -14.53 -28.94 25.84
N GLU A 486 -15.26 -30.01 25.53
CA GLU A 486 -14.71 -31.36 25.45
C GLU A 486 -13.65 -31.49 24.36
N GLN A 487 -13.90 -30.93 23.18
CA GLN A 487 -12.95 -30.94 22.07
C GLN A 487 -11.65 -30.22 22.44
N MET A 488 -11.74 -29.02 23.02
CA MET A 488 -10.57 -28.24 23.43
C MET A 488 -9.71 -28.99 24.46
N LYS A 489 -10.35 -29.64 25.45
CA LYS A 489 -9.65 -30.44 26.48
C LYS A 489 -9.01 -31.69 25.89
N ALA A 490 -9.76 -32.44 25.09
CA ALA A 490 -9.29 -33.69 24.48
C ALA A 490 -8.11 -33.46 23.53
N LYS A 491 -8.11 -32.33 22.82
CA LYS A 491 -7.06 -31.98 21.86
C LYS A 491 -5.98 -31.06 22.43
N GLN A 492 -6.10 -30.62 23.68
CA GLN A 492 -5.11 -29.79 24.37
C GLN A 492 -4.75 -28.50 23.60
N TYR A 493 -5.76 -27.78 23.11
CA TYR A 493 -5.57 -26.63 22.21
C TYR A 493 -4.76 -25.47 22.81
N ALA A 494 -4.70 -25.33 24.14
CA ALA A 494 -3.89 -24.32 24.81
C ALA A 494 -2.40 -24.71 24.94
N GLU A 495 -2.04 -25.99 24.76
CA GLU A 495 -0.68 -26.49 24.98
C GLU A 495 0.41 -25.75 24.17
N PRO A 496 0.22 -25.47 22.87
CA PRO A 496 1.24 -24.82 22.05
C PRO A 496 1.63 -23.41 22.52
N PHE A 497 0.81 -22.78 23.37
CA PHE A 497 0.96 -21.39 23.78
C PHE A 497 1.47 -21.23 25.22
N LYS A 498 1.65 -22.33 25.98
CA LYS A 498 2.02 -22.27 27.40
C LYS A 498 3.38 -21.61 27.70
N ALA A 499 4.29 -21.62 26.74
CA ALA A 499 5.60 -20.98 26.87
C ALA A 499 5.59 -19.48 26.49
N ASP A 500 4.45 -18.95 26.02
CA ASP A 500 4.31 -17.53 25.71
C ASP A 500 4.27 -16.72 27.01
N LYS A 501 4.78 -15.49 26.98
CA LYS A 501 4.78 -14.58 28.13
C LYS A 501 3.37 -14.03 28.41
N ARG A 502 2.50 -14.04 27.40
CA ARG A 502 1.11 -13.57 27.48
C ARG A 502 0.22 -14.60 28.18
N LYS A 503 -0.89 -14.14 28.77
CA LYS A 503 -1.85 -15.05 29.39
C LYS A 503 -2.69 -15.74 28.30
N VAL A 504 -2.69 -17.07 28.30
CA VAL A 504 -3.50 -17.88 27.40
C VAL A 504 -4.89 -18.10 28.01
N ILE A 505 -5.95 -17.86 27.24
CA ILE A 505 -7.35 -18.06 27.62
C ILE A 505 -8.01 -18.93 26.55
N ALA A 506 -8.51 -20.10 26.95
CA ALA A 506 -9.25 -21.01 26.08
C ALA A 506 -10.75 -20.73 26.23
N LEU A 507 -11.45 -20.43 25.13
CA LEU A 507 -12.87 -20.10 25.10
C LEU A 507 -13.65 -21.06 24.19
N ALA A 508 -14.60 -21.77 24.77
CA ALA A 508 -15.66 -22.48 24.05
C ALA A 508 -16.79 -21.50 23.73
N ILE A 509 -17.20 -21.40 22.47
CA ILE A 509 -18.21 -20.44 22.00
C ILE A 509 -19.37 -21.19 21.35
N GLU A 510 -20.58 -20.89 21.80
CA GLU A 510 -21.82 -21.38 21.20
C GLU A 510 -22.48 -20.31 20.33
N LEU A 511 -22.88 -20.75 19.13
CA LEU A 511 -23.45 -19.92 18.09
C LEU A 511 -24.82 -20.46 17.68
N ASP A 512 -25.76 -19.55 17.43
CA ASP A 512 -27.10 -19.93 16.99
C ASP A 512 -27.07 -20.41 15.54
N ASP A 513 -27.63 -21.59 15.28
CA ASP A 513 -27.65 -22.25 13.97
C ASP A 513 -28.59 -21.57 12.96
N MET A 514 -29.45 -20.68 13.43
CA MET A 514 -30.39 -19.90 12.62
C MET A 514 -29.91 -18.47 12.34
N GLY A 515 -28.69 -18.10 12.76
CA GLY A 515 -28.08 -16.80 12.49
C GLY A 515 -28.37 -15.70 13.53
N LYS A 516 -28.90 -16.03 14.72
CA LYS A 516 -29.19 -15.02 15.75
C LYS A 516 -27.96 -14.49 16.50
N GLY A 517 -26.77 -15.02 16.21
CA GLY A 517 -25.52 -14.55 16.81
C GLY A 517 -24.96 -15.47 17.90
N LEU A 518 -24.18 -14.87 18.81
CA LEU A 518 -23.54 -15.55 19.93
C LEU A 518 -24.58 -15.93 21.00
N VAL A 519 -24.69 -17.22 21.32
CA VAL A 519 -25.60 -17.73 22.35
C VAL A 519 -24.93 -17.62 23.71
N ASP A 520 -23.84 -18.35 23.88
CA ASP A 520 -23.08 -18.44 25.14
C ASP A 520 -21.57 -18.60 24.88
N TRP A 521 -20.77 -18.42 25.94
CA TRP A 521 -19.33 -18.65 25.91
C TRP A 521 -18.81 -19.18 27.26
N LYS A 522 -17.67 -19.86 27.29
CA LYS A 522 -17.12 -20.42 28.53
C LYS A 522 -15.61 -20.54 28.48
N GLU A 523 -14.94 -20.13 29.56
CA GLU A 523 -13.52 -20.40 29.76
C GLU A 523 -13.30 -21.87 30.15
N VAL A 524 -12.32 -22.53 29.51
CA VAL A 524 -12.15 -24.01 29.50
C VAL A 524 -11.07 -24.52 30.45
#